data_AF-A0A9E6UVR5-F1
#
_entry.id   AF-A0A9E6UVR5-F1
#
_cell.length_a   1.000
_cell.length_b   1.000
_cell.length_c   1.000
_cell.angle_alpha   90.00
_cell.angle_beta   90.00
_cell.angle_gamma   90.00
#
_symmetry.space_group_name_H-M   'P 1'
#
loop_
_entity.id
_entity.type
_entity.pdbx_description
1 polymer ?
#
loop_
_entity_poly.entity_id
_entity_poly.type
_entity_poly.pdbx_seq_one_letter_code
_entity_poly.pdbx_strand_id
1 'polypeptide(L)'
;MTNLLQYKDDPEFNEYLDSIGGIFEIKNYFSAPASQVLYEMDVQAYIEDYNDYITQQKNNFVQKVIDRFPAPIAFYFDQVEHGYENNFQRLHLLRSVWESIIYTFYALTLGEVVAKQINISTLRIFNNQLIKCDKNGLLGDRLGYKLEVIRKILKYDIDSLAPQLVVNSILSLPLIDTLEELNHERNSFSHIAALTESQAEDRCRELYPKVFDLLFNLKGLENISFIQFEKMYSAEEFKFFKFFGHSLRKRNYDKTLNLTFVQANLESFRQNVSFCEIQDSGEIICLSPFIHFILDEEKQPKISFLKKQDPDDLNKFIFEQVRDSPREVRIESNIFDKSIHKLRALL
;
A
#
# COMPACT_ATOMS: atom_id res chain seq x y z
N MET A 1 -6.12 29.09 7.93
CA MET A 1 -4.78 29.15 8.52
C MET A 1 -3.95 28.10 7.82
N THR A 2 -3.24 28.50 6.77
CA THR A 2 -2.34 27.65 5.99
C THR A 2 -1.17 27.27 6.89
N ASN A 3 -0.91 25.97 7.07
CA ASN A 3 0.39 25.54 7.57
C ASN A 3 1.43 26.07 6.57
N LEU A 4 2.27 27.01 7.00
CA LEU A 4 3.43 27.43 6.22
C LEU A 4 4.37 26.24 6.15
N LEU A 5 4.74 25.85 4.93
CA LEU A 5 5.76 24.84 4.66
C LEU A 5 7.02 25.19 5.46
N GLN A 6 7.46 24.28 6.33
CA GLN A 6 8.70 24.43 7.07
C GLN A 6 9.86 23.89 6.24
N TYR A 7 11.05 24.48 6.44
CA TYR A 7 12.27 24.03 5.76
C TYR A 7 12.54 22.53 5.89
N LYS A 8 12.16 21.92 7.02
CA LYS A 8 12.39 20.50 7.31
C LYS A 8 11.34 19.56 6.70
N ASP A 9 10.28 20.10 6.11
CA ASP A 9 9.14 19.29 5.67
C ASP A 9 9.48 18.44 4.44
N ASP A 10 10.40 18.90 3.57
CA ASP A 10 10.87 18.14 2.40
C ASP A 10 12.38 18.30 2.17
N PRO A 11 13.21 17.40 2.75
CA PRO A 11 14.65 17.40 2.53
C PRO A 11 15.05 17.14 1.06
N GLU A 12 14.27 16.40 0.28
CA GLU A 12 14.60 16.11 -1.13
C GLU A 12 14.49 17.39 -1.97
N PHE A 13 13.50 18.25 -1.68
CA PHE A 13 13.41 19.55 -2.33
C PHE A 13 14.60 20.46 -1.97
N ASN A 14 15.04 20.45 -0.71
CA ASN A 14 16.23 21.20 -0.30
C ASN A 14 17.48 20.72 -1.05
N GLU A 15 17.68 19.40 -1.12
CA GLU A 15 18.79 18.82 -1.88
C GLU A 15 18.72 19.19 -3.37
N TYR A 16 17.52 19.21 -3.96
CA TYR A 16 17.30 19.67 -5.33
C TYR A 16 17.73 21.14 -5.51
N LEU A 17 17.24 22.04 -4.65
CA LEU A 17 17.60 23.46 -4.70
C LEU A 17 19.11 23.66 -4.49
N ASP A 18 19.73 22.91 -3.57
CA ASP A 18 21.17 22.99 -3.29
C ASP A 18 22.00 22.45 -4.45
N SER A 19 21.50 21.44 -5.16
CA SER A 19 22.19 20.90 -6.33
C SER A 19 22.22 21.89 -7.51
N ILE A 20 21.22 22.76 -7.62
CA ILE A 20 21.10 23.74 -8.70
C ILE A 20 21.72 25.08 -8.30
N GLY A 21 21.43 25.55 -7.08
CA GLY A 21 21.85 26.84 -6.55
C GLY A 21 23.22 26.81 -5.86
N GLY A 22 23.70 25.65 -5.44
CA GLY A 22 24.99 25.46 -4.77
C GLY A 22 25.02 25.96 -3.33
N ILE A 23 26.24 26.22 -2.86
CA ILE A 23 26.51 26.80 -1.53
C ILE A 23 26.89 28.27 -1.73
N PHE A 24 26.22 29.16 -1.00
CA PHE A 24 26.56 30.58 -0.95
C PHE A 24 27.63 30.82 0.10
N GLU A 25 28.78 31.34 -0.34
CA GLU A 25 29.92 31.62 0.55
C GLU A 25 30.29 33.12 0.52
N ILE A 26 30.48 33.71 1.70
CA ILE A 26 31.02 35.07 1.85
C ILE A 26 32.28 35.00 2.71
N LYS A 27 33.43 34.81 2.03
CA LYS A 27 34.74 34.64 2.67
C LYS A 27 34.66 33.59 3.80
N ASN A 28 35.11 33.95 5.00
CA ASN A 28 35.09 33.10 6.20
C ASN A 28 33.94 33.46 7.16
N TYR A 29 32.97 34.28 6.73
CA TYR A 29 31.93 34.81 7.62
C TYR A 29 30.58 34.10 7.47
N PHE A 30 30.30 33.53 6.29
CA PHE A 30 29.02 32.89 6.00
C PHE A 30 29.20 31.80 4.95
N SER A 31 28.57 30.65 5.21
CA SER A 31 28.43 29.55 4.27
C SER A 31 27.07 28.91 4.54
N ALA A 32 26.19 28.91 3.55
CA ALA A 32 24.88 28.26 3.65
C ALA A 32 24.42 27.71 2.29
N PRO A 33 23.68 26.59 2.29
CA PRO A 33 23.05 26.05 1.09
C PRO A 33 22.00 26.98 0.49
N ALA A 34 21.79 26.89 -0.81
CA ALA A 34 20.83 27.72 -1.55
C ALA A 34 19.40 27.60 -1.03
N SER A 35 18.96 26.39 -0.68
CA SER A 35 17.66 26.13 -0.08
C SER A 35 17.45 26.89 1.23
N GLN A 36 18.45 26.87 2.13
CA GLN A 36 18.40 27.58 3.39
C GLN A 36 18.36 29.09 3.18
N VAL A 37 19.20 29.62 2.27
CA VAL A 37 19.21 31.04 1.94
C VAL A 37 17.86 31.49 1.39
N LEU A 38 17.28 30.73 0.45
CA LEU A 38 15.97 31.04 -0.12
C LEU A 38 14.87 31.02 0.94
N TYR A 39 14.86 30.00 1.80
CA TYR A 39 13.89 29.88 2.88
C TYR A 39 13.98 31.04 3.89
N GLU A 40 15.19 31.45 4.29
CA GLU A 40 15.39 32.52 5.26
C GLU A 40 15.14 33.92 4.69
N MET A 41 15.44 34.14 3.39
CA MET A 41 15.32 35.45 2.75
C MET A 41 13.92 35.70 2.16
N ASP A 42 13.30 34.69 1.56
CA ASP A 42 12.00 34.81 0.89
C ASP A 42 11.23 33.48 0.94
N VAL A 43 10.50 33.28 2.05
CA VAL A 43 9.64 32.10 2.25
C VAL A 43 8.58 31.96 1.14
N GLN A 44 8.12 33.07 0.56
CA GLN A 44 7.09 33.02 -0.48
C GLN A 44 7.68 32.48 -1.79
N ALA A 45 8.86 32.96 -2.19
CA ALA A 45 9.59 32.42 -3.32
C ALA A 45 9.98 30.94 -3.11
N TYR A 46 10.38 30.56 -1.88
CA TYR A 46 10.63 29.16 -1.54
C TYR A 46 9.38 28.27 -1.75
N ILE A 47 8.21 28.74 -1.33
CA ILE A 47 6.95 28.02 -1.51
C ILE A 47 6.56 27.94 -2.99
N GLU A 48 6.79 29.00 -3.76
CA GLU A 48 6.54 29.02 -5.21
C GLU A 48 7.43 28.02 -5.95
N ASP A 49 8.74 28.04 -5.69
CA ASP A 49 9.69 27.07 -6.25
C ASP A 49 9.37 25.62 -5.82
N TYR A 50 8.92 25.42 -4.57
CA TYR A 50 8.45 24.12 -4.10
C TYR A 50 7.24 23.64 -4.90
N ASN A 51 6.25 24.50 -5.14
CA ASN A 51 5.07 24.13 -5.92
C ASN A 51 5.41 23.81 -7.38
N ASP A 52 6.35 24.56 -7.97
CA ASP A 52 6.85 24.30 -9.32
C ASP A 52 7.61 22.97 -9.37
N TYR A 53 8.46 22.69 -8.40
CA TYR A 53 9.15 21.41 -8.25
C TYR A 53 8.16 20.25 -8.16
N ILE A 54 7.17 20.34 -7.26
CA ILE A 54 6.14 19.31 -7.12
C ILE A 54 5.35 19.11 -8.42
N THR A 55 5.02 20.20 -9.13
CA THR A 55 4.33 20.13 -10.42
C THR A 55 5.17 19.39 -11.46
N GLN A 56 6.47 19.67 -11.52
CA GLN A 56 7.39 18.96 -12.41
C GLN A 56 7.51 17.48 -12.06
N GLN A 57 7.58 17.14 -10.77
CA GLN A 57 7.62 15.76 -10.30
C GLN A 57 6.34 15.01 -10.68
N LYS A 58 5.17 15.64 -10.50
CA LYS A 58 3.86 15.08 -10.85
C LYS A 58 3.73 14.75 -12.34
N ASN A 59 4.29 15.57 -13.23
CA ASN A 59 4.19 15.35 -14.68
C ASN A 59 4.72 13.98 -15.15
N ASN A 60 5.73 13.44 -14.47
CA ASN A 60 6.30 12.13 -14.79
C ASN A 60 5.83 11.01 -13.87
N PHE A 61 4.98 11.33 -12.89
CA PHE A 61 4.63 10.41 -11.81
C PHE A 61 3.63 9.33 -12.24
N VAL A 62 2.78 9.62 -13.24
CA VAL A 62 1.82 8.64 -13.79
C VAL A 62 2.53 7.36 -14.22
N GLN A 63 3.58 7.50 -15.04
CA GLN A 63 4.35 6.35 -15.53
C GLN A 63 5.07 5.62 -14.38
N LYS A 64 5.55 6.38 -13.38
CA LYS A 64 6.17 5.82 -12.18
C LYS A 64 5.21 4.90 -11.42
N VAL A 65 3.95 5.31 -11.25
CA VAL A 65 2.92 4.45 -10.62
C VAL A 65 2.69 3.19 -11.45
N ILE A 66 2.45 3.35 -12.75
CA ILE A 66 2.14 2.24 -13.68
C ILE A 66 3.26 1.20 -13.74
N ASP A 67 4.52 1.64 -13.67
CA ASP A 67 5.66 0.75 -13.80
C ASP A 67 6.13 0.18 -12.47
N ARG A 68 6.02 0.95 -11.38
CA ARG A 68 6.74 0.64 -10.14
C ARG A 68 5.90 0.36 -8.90
N PHE A 69 4.62 0.70 -8.89
CA PHE A 69 3.81 0.45 -7.70
C PHE A 69 3.47 -1.05 -7.57
N PRO A 70 3.01 -1.50 -6.38
CA PRO A 70 2.53 -2.86 -6.19
C PRO A 70 1.48 -3.21 -7.24
N ALA A 71 1.61 -4.41 -7.80
CA ALA A 71 0.95 -4.76 -9.06
C ALA A 71 -0.56 -4.50 -9.11
N PRO A 72 -1.37 -4.71 -8.04
CA PRO A 72 -2.80 -4.39 -8.07
C PRO A 72 -3.08 -2.89 -8.22
N ILE A 73 -2.32 -2.04 -7.51
CA ILE A 73 -2.49 -0.58 -7.56
C ILE A 73 -2.09 -0.08 -8.95
N ALA A 74 -0.91 -0.49 -9.43
CA ALA A 74 -0.41 -0.13 -10.75
C ALA A 74 -1.34 -0.60 -11.87
N PHE A 75 -1.88 -1.82 -11.76
CA PHE A 75 -2.82 -2.36 -12.74
C PHE A 75 -4.10 -1.53 -12.82
N TYR A 76 -4.79 -1.30 -11.69
CA TYR A 76 -6.03 -0.52 -11.75
C TYR A 76 -5.79 0.93 -12.19
N PHE A 77 -4.66 1.53 -11.79
CA PHE A 77 -4.33 2.89 -12.21
C PHE A 77 -4.03 2.98 -13.72
N ASP A 78 -3.29 2.02 -14.28
CA ASP A 78 -3.12 1.90 -15.75
C ASP A 78 -4.46 1.76 -16.48
N GLN A 79 -5.41 0.99 -15.93
CA GLN A 79 -6.75 0.88 -16.51
C GLN A 79 -7.56 2.19 -16.40
N VAL A 80 -7.35 3.02 -15.36
CA VAL A 80 -7.95 4.36 -15.24
C VAL A 80 -7.43 5.32 -16.31
N GLU A 81 -6.15 5.19 -16.68
CA GLU A 81 -5.51 6.04 -17.69
C GLU A 81 -5.82 5.57 -19.12
N HIS A 82 -5.79 4.26 -19.36
CA HIS A 82 -5.71 3.71 -20.72
C HIS A 82 -6.75 2.62 -21.04
N GLY A 83 -7.45 2.08 -20.03
CA GLY A 83 -8.21 0.83 -20.16
C GLY A 83 -9.72 0.93 -19.95
N TYR A 84 -10.28 2.14 -19.91
CA TYR A 84 -11.72 2.34 -19.69
C TYR A 84 -12.48 2.60 -21.00
N GLU A 85 -13.69 2.06 -21.11
CA GLU A 85 -14.59 2.25 -22.25
C GLU A 85 -15.55 3.44 -22.06
N ASN A 86 -15.87 3.77 -20.81
CA ASN A 86 -16.77 4.86 -20.41
C ASN A 86 -16.44 5.38 -19.00
N ASN A 87 -17.02 6.52 -18.61
CA ASN A 87 -16.75 7.17 -17.34
C ASN A 87 -17.28 6.37 -16.13
N PHE A 88 -18.33 5.56 -16.28
CA PHE A 88 -18.76 4.66 -15.21
C PHE A 88 -17.69 3.62 -14.88
N GLN A 89 -17.14 2.98 -15.91
CA GLN A 89 -16.06 2.03 -15.76
C GLN A 89 -14.83 2.71 -15.18
N ARG A 90 -14.47 3.89 -15.69
CA ARG A 90 -13.34 4.68 -15.16
C ARG A 90 -13.50 5.00 -13.67
N LEU A 91 -14.71 5.37 -13.25
CA LEU A 91 -15.03 5.65 -11.84
C LEU A 91 -14.91 4.38 -10.97
N HIS A 92 -15.36 3.23 -11.46
CA HIS A 92 -15.17 1.95 -10.77
C HIS A 92 -13.71 1.51 -10.69
N LEU A 93 -12.92 1.75 -11.74
CA LEU A 93 -11.49 1.48 -11.75
C LEU A 93 -10.77 2.40 -10.75
N LEU A 94 -11.11 3.69 -10.71
CA LEU A 94 -10.58 4.64 -9.75
C LEU A 94 -10.87 4.18 -8.32
N ARG A 95 -12.08 3.68 -8.06
CA ARG A 95 -12.41 3.03 -6.78
C ARG A 95 -11.48 1.86 -6.46
N SER A 96 -11.27 0.99 -7.43
CA SER A 96 -10.40 -0.17 -7.26
C SER A 96 -8.93 0.22 -7.01
N VAL A 97 -8.47 1.40 -7.44
CA VAL A 97 -7.15 1.93 -7.07
C VAL A 97 -7.04 2.12 -5.55
N TRP A 98 -7.90 2.95 -4.94
CA TRP A 98 -7.78 3.22 -3.50
C TRP A 98 -8.19 2.00 -2.64
N GLU A 99 -9.13 1.16 -3.08
CA GLU A 99 -9.41 -0.11 -2.40
C GLU A 99 -8.15 -1.00 -2.37
N SER A 100 -7.40 -1.07 -3.48
CA SER A 100 -6.15 -1.83 -3.55
C SER A 100 -5.06 -1.24 -2.66
N ILE A 101 -5.00 0.08 -2.48
CA ILE A 101 -4.13 0.74 -1.51
C ILE A 101 -4.48 0.27 -0.09
N ILE A 102 -5.77 0.29 0.28
CA ILE A 102 -6.24 -0.14 1.61
C ILE A 102 -5.88 -1.61 1.87
N TYR A 103 -6.18 -2.51 0.93
CA TYR A 103 -5.85 -3.93 1.09
C TYR A 103 -4.34 -4.18 1.17
N THR A 104 -3.55 -3.45 0.38
CA THR A 104 -2.08 -3.53 0.41
C THR A 104 -1.54 -3.13 1.78
N PHE A 105 -1.92 -1.95 2.29
CA PHE A 105 -1.48 -1.52 3.61
C PHE A 105 -2.02 -2.41 4.72
N TYR A 106 -3.26 -2.88 4.63
CA TYR A 106 -3.82 -3.79 5.63
C TYR A 106 -3.01 -5.09 5.73
N ALA A 107 -2.64 -5.67 4.59
CA ALA A 107 -1.81 -6.87 4.55
C ALA A 107 -0.38 -6.61 5.02
N LEU A 108 0.23 -5.51 4.61
CA LEU A 108 1.58 -5.12 5.05
C LEU A 108 1.63 -4.90 6.57
N THR A 109 0.72 -4.09 7.12
CA THR A 109 0.67 -3.78 8.55
C THR A 109 0.52 -5.05 9.39
N LEU A 110 -0.41 -5.94 9.04
CA LEU A 110 -0.60 -7.19 9.79
C LEU A 110 0.54 -8.20 9.56
N GLY A 111 1.09 -8.24 8.35
CA GLY A 111 2.26 -9.05 8.02
C GLY A 111 3.47 -8.63 8.85
N GLU A 112 3.71 -7.33 8.98
CA GLU A 112 4.80 -6.78 9.80
C GLU A 112 4.58 -7.01 11.29
N VAL A 113 3.35 -6.83 11.79
CA VAL A 113 3.00 -7.18 13.19
C VAL A 113 3.37 -8.62 13.50
N VAL A 114 3.06 -9.55 12.58
CA VAL A 114 3.42 -10.97 12.74
C VAL A 114 4.93 -11.18 12.59
N ALA A 115 5.59 -10.56 11.62
CA ALA A 115 7.03 -10.72 11.40
C ALA A 115 7.85 -10.21 12.60
N LYS A 116 7.42 -9.09 13.21
CA LYS A 116 8.09 -8.40 14.32
C LYS A 116 7.57 -8.81 15.69
N GLN A 117 6.59 -9.72 15.75
CA GLN A 117 5.96 -10.23 16.98
C GLN A 117 5.41 -9.09 17.88
N ILE A 118 4.83 -8.07 17.26
CA ILE A 118 4.27 -6.92 17.98
C ILE A 118 2.96 -7.34 18.65
N ASN A 119 2.90 -7.24 19.97
CA ASN A 119 1.71 -7.55 20.73
C ASN A 119 0.68 -6.41 20.61
N ILE A 120 -0.48 -6.72 20.03
CA ILE A 120 -1.57 -5.76 19.79
C ILE A 120 -2.84 -6.07 20.62
N SER A 121 -2.74 -6.94 21.62
CA SER A 121 -3.85 -7.35 22.50
C SER A 121 -4.49 -6.20 23.30
N THR A 122 -3.72 -5.14 23.54
CA THR A 122 -4.19 -3.95 24.26
C THR A 122 -4.80 -2.89 23.35
N LEU A 123 -4.70 -3.06 22.01
CA LEU A 123 -5.27 -2.09 21.08
C LEU A 123 -6.79 -2.15 21.12
N ARG A 124 -7.37 -0.95 20.95
CA ARG A 124 -8.81 -0.74 20.92
C ARG A 124 -9.15 0.09 19.71
N ILE A 125 -10.14 -0.39 18.98
CA ILE A 125 -10.74 0.25 17.81
C ILE A 125 -12.18 0.67 18.18
N PHE A 126 -12.84 1.46 17.33
CA PHE A 126 -14.26 1.84 17.41
C PHE A 126 -15.04 1.47 18.68
N ASN A 127 -15.51 2.47 19.42
CA ASN A 127 -16.28 2.26 20.66
C ASN A 127 -15.51 1.40 21.68
N ASN A 128 -14.18 1.55 21.72
CA ASN A 128 -13.29 0.89 22.67
C ASN A 128 -13.34 -0.65 22.63
N GLN A 129 -13.58 -1.23 21.44
CA GLN A 129 -13.63 -2.67 21.24
C GLN A 129 -12.23 -3.24 20.99
N LEU A 130 -11.99 -4.43 21.52
CA LEU A 130 -10.81 -5.23 21.19
C LEU A 130 -10.80 -5.62 19.71
N ILE A 131 -9.62 -5.69 19.11
CA ILE A 131 -9.43 -6.27 17.79
C ILE A 131 -9.70 -7.78 17.89
N LYS A 132 -10.49 -8.32 16.95
CA LYS A 132 -10.87 -9.74 16.93
C LYS A 132 -10.38 -10.41 15.66
N CYS A 133 -9.94 -11.67 15.74
CA CYS A 133 -9.58 -12.47 14.56
C CYS A 133 -10.74 -13.38 14.11
N ASP A 134 -11.84 -12.77 13.70
CA ASP A 134 -13.05 -13.42 13.18
C ASP A 134 -13.71 -12.61 12.06
N LYS A 135 -14.84 -13.08 11.53
CA LYS A 135 -15.63 -12.41 10.48
C LYS A 135 -16.11 -10.99 10.80
N ASN A 136 -16.19 -10.63 12.09
CA ASN A 136 -16.59 -9.30 12.54
C ASN A 136 -15.37 -8.41 12.83
N GLY A 137 -14.16 -8.94 12.74
CA GLY A 137 -12.91 -8.22 12.95
C GLY A 137 -11.97 -8.33 11.76
N LEU A 138 -10.76 -8.84 12.01
CA LEU A 138 -9.67 -8.86 11.02
C LEU A 138 -10.00 -9.64 9.74
N LEU A 139 -10.96 -10.57 9.80
CA LEU A 139 -11.40 -11.40 8.68
C LEU A 139 -12.73 -10.90 8.08
N GLY A 140 -13.14 -9.67 8.36
CA GLY A 140 -14.33 -9.04 7.76
C GLY A 140 -14.04 -8.21 6.50
N ASP A 141 -15.11 -7.83 5.79
CA ASP A 141 -15.09 -7.06 4.52
C ASP A 141 -15.17 -5.53 4.70
N ARG A 142 -15.26 -5.04 5.93
CA ARG A 142 -15.43 -3.60 6.21
C ARG A 142 -14.11 -2.86 6.03
N LEU A 143 -13.95 -2.13 4.92
CA LEU A 143 -12.77 -1.29 4.67
C LEU A 143 -12.51 -0.26 5.77
N GLY A 144 -13.56 0.36 6.33
CA GLY A 144 -13.42 1.26 7.47
C GLY A 144 -12.82 0.58 8.71
N TYR A 145 -13.12 -0.69 8.94
CA TYR A 145 -12.47 -1.47 10.00
C TYR A 145 -11.00 -1.74 9.70
N LYS A 146 -10.66 -2.05 8.45
CA LYS A 146 -9.27 -2.23 8.03
C LYS A 146 -8.45 -0.94 8.21
N LEU A 147 -9.01 0.21 7.83
CA LEU A 147 -8.39 1.52 8.01
C LEU A 147 -8.16 1.86 9.49
N GLU A 148 -9.16 1.64 10.34
CA GLU A 148 -9.02 1.89 11.78
C GLU A 148 -7.99 0.96 12.44
N VAL A 149 -7.92 -0.31 12.02
CA VAL A 149 -6.87 -1.23 12.47
C VAL A 149 -5.49 -0.73 12.07
N ILE A 150 -5.30 -0.33 10.81
CA ILE A 150 -4.04 0.26 10.33
C ILE A 150 -3.68 1.47 11.20
N ARG A 151 -4.62 2.42 11.36
CA ARG A 151 -4.44 3.63 12.15
C ARG A 151 -3.97 3.36 13.58
N LYS A 152 -4.62 2.42 14.28
CA LYS A 152 -4.27 2.11 15.67
C LYS A 152 -2.91 1.43 15.80
N ILE A 153 -2.57 0.55 14.86
CA ILE A 153 -1.26 -0.12 14.85
C ILE A 153 -0.15 0.89 14.54
N LEU A 154 -0.34 1.75 13.53
CA LEU A 154 0.65 2.79 13.21
C LEU A 154 0.86 3.74 14.38
N LYS A 155 -0.23 4.23 15.00
CA LYS A 155 -0.12 5.08 16.18
C LYS A 155 0.60 4.39 17.33
N TYR A 156 0.29 3.13 17.58
CA TYR A 156 0.97 2.35 18.62
C TYR A 156 2.47 2.21 18.38
N ASP A 157 2.89 1.98 17.13
CA ASP A 157 4.30 1.89 16.76
C ASP A 157 5.01 3.25 16.82
N ILE A 158 4.35 4.33 16.38
CA ILE A 158 4.86 5.71 16.49
C ILE A 158 5.08 6.12 17.96
N ASP A 159 4.14 5.77 18.84
CA ASP A 159 4.21 6.07 20.27
C ASP A 159 5.23 5.18 21.02
N SER A 160 5.83 4.20 20.33
CA SER A 160 6.83 3.30 20.91
C SER A 160 8.23 3.95 20.95
N LEU A 161 9.10 3.45 21.83
CA LEU A 161 10.47 3.97 21.97
C LEU A 161 11.35 3.74 20.73
N ALA A 162 11.00 2.76 19.90
CA ALA A 162 11.73 2.42 18.69
C ALA A 162 10.71 1.90 17.65
N PRO A 163 10.13 2.80 16.83
CA PRO A 163 9.22 2.41 15.76
C PRO A 163 9.87 1.38 14.85
N GLN A 164 9.16 0.29 14.59
CA GLN A 164 9.69 -0.83 13.83
C GLN A 164 9.01 -0.97 12.49
N LEU A 165 7.80 -0.43 12.30
CA LEU A 165 7.00 -0.71 11.12
C LEU A 165 7.47 0.09 9.90
N VAL A 166 7.76 -0.58 8.78
CA VAL A 166 8.14 0.08 7.53
C VAL A 166 6.94 0.83 6.96
N VAL A 167 5.72 0.34 7.16
CA VAL A 167 4.49 1.08 6.81
C VAL A 167 4.48 2.51 7.36
N ASN A 168 5.04 2.78 8.54
CA ASN A 168 5.09 4.14 9.11
C ASN A 168 5.95 5.12 8.29
N SER A 169 6.92 4.62 7.52
CA SER A 169 7.72 5.46 6.61
C SER A 169 7.01 5.79 5.30
N ILE A 170 5.93 5.08 4.97
CA ILE A 170 5.21 5.22 3.69
C ILE A 170 3.82 5.85 3.91
N LEU A 171 3.12 5.45 4.98
CA LEU A 171 1.75 5.84 5.26
C LEU A 171 1.66 6.65 6.55
N SER A 172 1.41 7.95 6.42
CA SER A 172 1.17 8.84 7.55
C SER A 172 -0.30 8.85 7.97
N LEU A 173 -0.60 9.24 9.22
CA LEU A 173 -1.98 9.33 9.72
C LEU A 173 -2.90 10.25 8.87
N PRO A 174 -2.44 11.41 8.36
CA PRO A 174 -3.25 12.24 7.45
C PRO A 174 -3.63 11.53 6.14
N LEU A 175 -2.77 10.65 5.61
CA LEU A 175 -3.10 9.87 4.41
C LEU A 175 -4.15 8.80 4.70
N ILE A 176 -4.25 8.31 5.94
CA ILE A 176 -5.37 7.46 6.37
C ILE A 176 -6.67 8.26 6.37
N ASP A 177 -6.67 9.52 6.82
CA ASP A 177 -7.85 10.39 6.76
C ASP A 177 -8.33 10.56 5.30
N THR A 178 -7.39 10.79 4.37
CA THR A 178 -7.72 10.86 2.93
C THR A 178 -8.32 9.54 2.40
N LEU A 179 -7.79 8.39 2.81
CA LEU A 179 -8.34 7.09 2.45
C LEU A 179 -9.73 6.85 3.05
N GLU A 180 -9.99 7.33 4.27
CA GLU A 180 -11.32 7.27 4.89
C GLU A 180 -12.34 8.16 4.16
N GLU A 181 -11.95 9.35 3.73
CA GLU A 181 -12.77 10.23 2.89
C GLU A 181 -13.11 9.56 1.56
N LEU A 182 -12.13 9.00 0.85
CA LEU A 182 -12.35 8.25 -0.40
C LEU A 182 -13.23 7.01 -0.17
N ASN A 183 -13.06 6.32 0.96
CA ASN A 183 -13.92 5.20 1.33
C ASN A 183 -15.35 5.64 1.74
N HIS A 184 -15.53 6.87 2.23
CA HIS A 184 -16.85 7.45 2.44
C HIS A 184 -17.53 7.77 1.10
N GLU A 185 -16.80 8.37 0.16
CA GLU A 185 -17.27 8.58 -1.21
C GLU A 185 -17.70 7.25 -1.82
N ARG A 186 -16.93 6.17 -1.64
CA ARG A 186 -17.29 4.81 -2.06
C ARG A 186 -18.64 4.33 -1.53
N ASN A 187 -19.12 4.76 -0.37
CA ASN A 187 -20.45 4.36 0.10
C ASN A 187 -21.58 5.03 -0.70
N SER A 188 -21.34 6.24 -1.23
CA SER A 188 -22.24 6.88 -2.20
C SER A 188 -22.28 6.11 -3.54
N PHE A 189 -21.31 5.23 -3.81
CA PHE A 189 -21.24 4.45 -5.04
C PHE A 189 -22.35 3.40 -5.14
N SER A 190 -23.04 3.10 -4.04
CA SER A 190 -24.24 2.25 -4.03
C SER A 190 -25.37 2.81 -4.91
N HIS A 191 -25.31 4.10 -5.28
CA HIS A 191 -26.24 4.76 -6.20
C HIS A 191 -25.68 4.95 -7.63
N ILE A 192 -24.47 4.44 -7.95
CA ILE A 192 -23.82 4.66 -9.27
C ILE A 192 -24.60 4.05 -10.43
N ALA A 193 -25.33 2.96 -10.21
CA ALA A 193 -26.19 2.38 -11.24
C ALA A 193 -27.27 3.35 -11.75
N ALA A 194 -27.52 4.46 -11.04
CA ALA A 194 -28.47 5.51 -11.41
C ALA A 194 -27.83 6.81 -11.90
N LEU A 195 -26.49 6.91 -11.95
CA LEU A 195 -25.82 8.09 -12.50
C LEU A 195 -25.97 8.10 -14.03
N THR A 196 -25.88 9.30 -14.61
CA THR A 196 -25.68 9.52 -16.05
C THR A 196 -24.18 9.59 -16.38
N GLU A 197 -23.80 9.38 -17.64
CA GLU A 197 -22.40 9.46 -18.10
C GLU A 197 -21.74 10.79 -17.72
N SER A 198 -22.45 11.91 -17.91
CA SER A 198 -21.97 13.25 -17.53
C SER A 198 -21.72 13.39 -16.03
N GLN A 199 -22.59 12.82 -15.19
CA GLN A 199 -22.39 12.84 -13.74
C GLN A 199 -21.21 11.95 -13.33
N ALA A 200 -21.00 10.82 -14.02
CA ALA A 200 -19.83 9.97 -13.79
C ALA A 200 -18.52 10.69 -14.19
N GLU A 201 -18.54 11.46 -15.28
CA GLU A 201 -17.41 12.29 -15.72
C GLU A 201 -17.09 13.38 -14.68
N ASP A 202 -18.09 14.13 -14.20
CA ASP A 202 -17.89 15.18 -13.19
C ASP A 202 -17.31 14.61 -11.89
N ARG A 203 -17.80 13.43 -11.47
CA ARG A 203 -17.24 12.71 -10.31
C ARG A 203 -15.81 12.24 -10.56
N CYS A 204 -15.48 11.75 -11.76
CA CYS A 204 -14.10 11.42 -12.10
C CYS A 204 -13.20 12.66 -12.02
N ARG A 205 -13.66 13.81 -12.56
CA ARG A 205 -12.92 15.08 -12.52
C ARG A 205 -12.64 15.56 -11.09
N GLU A 206 -13.56 15.29 -10.16
CA GLU A 206 -13.39 15.62 -8.75
C GLU A 206 -12.46 14.65 -8.00
N LEU A 207 -12.64 13.34 -8.19
CA LEU A 207 -11.95 12.32 -7.41
C LEU A 207 -10.55 12.01 -7.93
N TYR A 208 -10.34 12.10 -9.24
CA TYR A 208 -9.06 11.75 -9.86
C TYR A 208 -7.88 12.54 -9.26
N PRO A 209 -7.94 13.88 -9.13
CA PRO A 209 -6.85 14.64 -8.52
C PRO A 209 -6.56 14.19 -7.08
N LYS A 210 -7.60 13.90 -6.28
CA LYS A 210 -7.42 13.42 -4.90
C LYS A 210 -6.71 12.06 -4.84
N VAL A 211 -7.07 11.14 -5.73
CA VAL A 211 -6.43 9.82 -5.82
C VAL A 211 -5.01 9.92 -6.34
N PHE A 212 -4.77 10.79 -7.33
CA PHE A 212 -3.43 11.02 -7.85
C PHE A 212 -2.50 11.65 -6.81
N ASP A 213 -2.98 12.66 -6.08
CA ASP A 213 -2.23 13.27 -4.98
C ASP A 213 -1.96 12.28 -3.85
N LEU A 214 -2.91 11.41 -3.52
CA LEU A 214 -2.69 10.31 -2.59
C LEU A 214 -1.56 9.38 -3.09
N LEU A 215 -1.60 8.94 -4.36
CA LEU A 215 -0.55 8.10 -4.94
C LEU A 215 0.83 8.79 -4.89
N PHE A 216 0.86 10.09 -5.17
CA PHE A 216 2.08 10.91 -5.10
C PHE A 216 2.68 10.91 -3.69
N ASN A 217 1.85 11.14 -2.67
CA ASN A 217 2.27 11.09 -1.27
C ASN A 217 2.64 9.68 -0.80
N LEU A 218 2.22 8.64 -1.52
CA LEU A 218 2.57 7.24 -1.27
C LEU A 218 3.72 6.75 -2.18
N LYS A 219 4.60 7.66 -2.65
CA LYS A 219 5.74 7.33 -3.55
C LYS A 219 6.61 6.18 -3.03
N GLY A 220 6.75 6.00 -1.71
CA GLY A 220 7.48 4.89 -1.09
C GLY A 220 6.93 3.49 -1.40
N LEU A 221 5.69 3.39 -1.91
CA LEU A 221 5.15 2.13 -2.43
C LEU A 221 5.94 1.58 -3.62
N GLU A 222 6.72 2.40 -4.33
CA GLU A 222 7.60 1.93 -5.41
C GLU A 222 8.63 0.88 -4.93
N ASN A 223 8.96 0.91 -3.64
CA ASN A 223 9.90 -0.02 -3.01
C ASN A 223 9.23 -1.30 -2.52
N ILE A 224 7.92 -1.47 -2.74
CA ILE A 224 7.16 -2.66 -2.34
C ILE A 224 6.85 -3.52 -3.56
N SER A 225 7.19 -4.80 -3.51
CA SER A 225 6.88 -5.75 -4.58
C SER A 225 6.29 -7.04 -4.06
N PHE A 226 5.26 -7.56 -4.73
CA PHE A 226 4.68 -8.85 -4.35
C PHE A 226 5.46 -9.98 -5.01
N ILE A 227 5.77 -11.00 -4.22
CA ILE A 227 6.48 -12.19 -4.66
C ILE A 227 5.75 -13.45 -4.21
N GLN A 228 5.73 -14.44 -5.08
CA GLN A 228 5.16 -15.76 -4.83
C GLN A 228 6.27 -16.79 -4.78
N PHE A 229 6.30 -17.62 -3.75
CA PHE A 229 7.27 -18.72 -3.68
C PHE A 229 6.99 -19.75 -4.79
N GLU A 230 8.02 -20.13 -5.54
CA GLU A 230 7.94 -21.18 -6.56
C GLU A 230 8.65 -22.45 -6.10
N LYS A 231 9.94 -22.35 -5.77
CA LYS A 231 10.76 -23.49 -5.36
C LYS A 231 11.97 -23.06 -4.55
N MET A 232 12.52 -24.01 -3.82
CA MET A 232 13.76 -23.90 -3.06
C MET A 232 14.85 -24.73 -3.78
N TYR A 233 16.01 -24.14 -4.03
CA TYR A 233 17.15 -24.82 -4.66
C TYR A 233 18.10 -25.41 -3.62
N SER A 234 18.34 -24.64 -2.55
CA SER A 234 19.21 -24.99 -1.43
C SER A 234 18.65 -24.34 -0.15
N ALA A 235 19.33 -24.50 0.99
CA ALA A 235 18.88 -23.99 2.30
C ALA A 235 18.58 -22.47 2.30
N GLU A 236 19.26 -21.70 1.45
CA GLU A 236 19.19 -20.24 1.40
C GLU A 236 18.79 -19.70 0.03
N GLU A 237 18.78 -20.51 -1.03
CA GLU A 237 18.49 -20.07 -2.39
C GLU A 237 17.08 -20.45 -2.82
N PHE A 238 16.30 -19.43 -3.17
CA PHE A 238 14.88 -19.55 -3.47
C PHE A 238 14.58 -18.95 -4.83
N LYS A 239 13.64 -19.58 -5.55
CA LYS A 239 13.00 -19.00 -6.72
C LYS A 239 11.63 -18.48 -6.34
N PHE A 240 11.38 -17.24 -6.72
CA PHE A 240 10.10 -16.58 -6.64
C PHE A 240 9.60 -16.17 -8.02
N PHE A 241 8.30 -15.92 -8.10
CA PHE A 241 7.71 -15.08 -9.12
C PHE A 241 7.50 -13.69 -8.55
N LYS A 242 8.09 -12.66 -9.17
CA LYS A 242 7.91 -11.25 -8.80
C LYS A 242 6.83 -10.61 -9.69
N PHE A 243 5.96 -9.83 -9.04
CA PHE A 243 4.89 -9.07 -9.65
C PHE A 243 5.08 -7.60 -9.30
N PHE A 244 5.30 -6.79 -10.32
CA PHE A 244 5.65 -5.37 -10.20
C PHE A 244 5.10 -4.61 -11.40
N GLY A 245 4.53 -3.43 -11.14
CA GLY A 245 3.84 -2.64 -12.16
C GLY A 245 2.55 -3.27 -12.67
N HIS A 246 1.98 -2.65 -13.71
CA HIS A 246 0.64 -2.94 -14.20
C HIS A 246 0.46 -4.29 -14.91
N SER A 247 1.53 -4.92 -15.40
CA SER A 247 1.39 -6.07 -16.31
C SER A 247 0.72 -7.32 -15.70
N LEU A 248 0.71 -7.45 -14.36
CA LEU A 248 0.33 -8.65 -13.61
C LEU A 248 1.07 -9.94 -14.04
N ARG A 249 2.09 -9.84 -14.90
CA ARG A 249 2.85 -10.98 -15.40
C ARG A 249 3.92 -11.36 -14.39
N LYS A 250 3.99 -12.66 -14.09
CA LYS A 250 5.08 -13.23 -13.29
C LYS A 250 6.43 -13.04 -14.00
N ARG A 251 7.43 -12.60 -13.24
CA ARG A 251 8.85 -12.59 -13.67
C ARG A 251 9.63 -13.52 -12.73
N ASN A 252 10.50 -14.36 -13.30
CA ASN A 252 11.39 -15.19 -12.48
C ASN A 252 12.28 -14.26 -11.64
N TYR A 253 12.42 -14.58 -10.36
CA TYR A 253 13.19 -13.79 -9.42
C TYR A 253 13.88 -14.74 -8.43
N ASP A 254 15.17 -14.96 -8.63
CA ASP A 254 15.98 -15.76 -7.73
C ASP A 254 16.51 -14.87 -6.60
N LYS A 255 16.42 -15.35 -5.35
CA LYS A 255 16.85 -14.58 -4.17
C LYS A 255 17.49 -15.48 -3.13
N THR A 256 18.56 -14.99 -2.53
CA THR A 256 19.21 -15.61 -1.37
C THR A 256 18.63 -15.02 -0.09
N LEU A 257 18.18 -15.88 0.82
CA LEU A 257 17.54 -15.51 2.08
C LEU A 257 18.39 -15.91 3.27
N ASN A 258 18.36 -15.08 4.31
CA ASN A 258 19.01 -15.39 5.58
C ASN A 258 18.35 -16.64 6.23
N LEU A 259 19.17 -17.58 6.72
CA LEU A 259 18.68 -18.80 7.39
C LEU A 259 17.71 -18.54 8.55
N THR A 260 17.91 -17.50 9.35
CA THR A 260 17.01 -17.13 10.46
C THR A 260 15.61 -16.81 9.94
N PHE A 261 15.52 -16.06 8.83
CA PHE A 261 14.25 -15.77 8.17
C PHE A 261 13.60 -17.05 7.63
N VAL A 262 14.39 -17.90 6.97
CA VAL A 262 13.93 -19.17 6.41
C VAL A 262 13.35 -20.07 7.50
N GLN A 263 14.04 -20.21 8.63
CA GLN A 263 13.60 -21.04 9.76
C GLN A 263 12.30 -20.53 10.37
N ALA A 264 12.16 -19.21 10.57
CA ALA A 264 10.94 -18.60 11.11
C ALA A 264 9.71 -18.74 10.19
N ASN A 265 9.94 -18.92 8.88
CA ASN A 265 8.91 -18.94 7.84
C ASN A 265 8.85 -20.23 7.02
N LEU A 266 9.53 -21.29 7.45
CA LEU A 266 9.68 -22.53 6.68
C LEU A 266 8.34 -23.08 6.17
N GLU A 267 7.34 -23.01 7.04
CA GLU A 267 6.00 -23.54 6.79
C GLU A 267 5.16 -22.68 5.84
N SER A 268 5.57 -21.44 5.62
CA SER A 268 4.97 -20.46 4.71
C SER A 268 5.51 -20.57 3.28
N PHE A 269 6.62 -21.28 3.03
CA PHE A 269 7.11 -21.52 1.66
C PHE A 269 6.27 -22.59 0.96
N ARG A 270 5.11 -22.15 0.46
CA ARG A 270 4.17 -22.95 -0.34
C ARG A 270 3.79 -22.16 -1.59
N GLN A 271 3.46 -22.88 -2.67
CA GLN A 271 3.29 -22.29 -4.01
C GLN A 271 2.30 -21.12 -4.06
N ASN A 272 1.31 -21.05 -3.18
CA ASN A 272 0.26 -20.02 -3.23
C ASN A 272 0.46 -18.87 -2.23
N VAL A 273 1.43 -19.00 -1.31
CA VAL A 273 1.66 -18.00 -0.27
C VAL A 273 2.25 -16.74 -0.88
N SER A 274 1.65 -15.61 -0.54
CA SER A 274 2.13 -14.29 -0.94
C SER A 274 3.08 -13.73 0.09
N PHE A 275 4.17 -13.15 -0.41
CA PHE A 275 5.08 -12.33 0.36
C PHE A 275 5.20 -10.96 -0.30
N CYS A 276 5.64 -9.95 0.44
CA CYS A 276 6.24 -8.76 -0.14
C CYS A 276 7.74 -8.72 0.11
N GLU A 277 8.44 -8.10 -0.81
CA GLU A 277 9.81 -7.62 -0.66
C GLU A 277 9.79 -6.11 -0.50
N ILE A 278 10.49 -5.61 0.51
CA ILE A 278 10.84 -4.19 0.67
C ILE A 278 12.24 -4.03 0.06
N GLN A 279 12.34 -3.30 -1.04
CA GLN A 279 13.55 -3.28 -1.87
C GLN A 279 14.76 -2.66 -1.14
N ASP A 280 14.56 -1.56 -0.41
CA ASP A 280 15.65 -0.83 0.25
C ASP A 280 16.30 -1.63 1.37
N SER A 281 15.51 -2.34 2.17
CA SER A 281 16.00 -3.17 3.29
C SER A 281 16.29 -4.62 2.89
N GLY A 282 15.76 -5.07 1.75
CA GLY A 282 15.75 -6.47 1.35
C GLY A 282 14.82 -7.36 2.17
N GLU A 283 14.08 -6.80 3.14
CA GLU A 283 13.18 -7.51 4.05
C GLU A 283 12.05 -8.20 3.27
N ILE A 284 11.66 -9.39 3.73
CA ILE A 284 10.53 -10.15 3.19
C ILE A 284 9.49 -10.38 4.27
N ILE A 285 8.23 -10.11 3.96
CA ILE A 285 7.12 -10.26 4.90
C ILE A 285 6.06 -11.14 4.27
N CYS A 286 5.53 -12.11 5.03
CA CYS A 286 4.41 -12.94 4.59
C CYS A 286 3.11 -12.13 4.64
N LEU A 287 2.39 -12.08 3.54
CA LEU A 287 1.12 -11.33 3.41
C LEU A 287 -0.11 -12.22 3.48
N SER A 288 0.05 -13.54 3.41
CA SER A 288 -1.08 -14.47 3.55
C SER A 288 -1.55 -14.58 5.00
N PRO A 289 -2.88 -14.54 5.25
CA PRO A 289 -3.94 -14.77 4.27
C PRO A 289 -4.44 -13.52 3.54
N PHE A 290 -4.03 -12.31 3.91
CA PHE A 290 -4.65 -11.07 3.43
C PHE A 290 -4.40 -10.78 1.95
N ILE A 291 -3.22 -11.16 1.45
CA ILE A 291 -2.94 -11.32 0.03
C ILE A 291 -2.54 -12.76 -0.22
N HIS A 292 -3.11 -13.37 -1.25
CA HIS A 292 -2.84 -14.76 -1.61
C HIS A 292 -2.85 -14.94 -3.11
N PHE A 293 -2.04 -15.89 -3.60
CA PHE A 293 -2.06 -16.25 -5.01
C PHE A 293 -3.02 -17.42 -5.23
N ILE A 294 -3.98 -17.25 -6.13
CA ILE A 294 -4.88 -18.30 -6.58
C ILE A 294 -4.43 -18.72 -7.96
N LEU A 295 -4.21 -20.02 -8.18
CA LEU A 295 -3.87 -20.53 -9.50
C LEU A 295 -5.15 -20.66 -10.34
N ASP A 296 -5.14 -20.16 -11.56
CA ASP A 296 -6.20 -20.43 -12.54
C ASP A 296 -6.08 -21.85 -13.14
N GLU A 297 -6.96 -22.18 -14.07
CA GLU A 297 -6.98 -23.49 -14.75
C GLU A 297 -5.66 -23.80 -15.49
N GLU A 298 -4.96 -22.77 -15.97
CA GLU A 298 -3.65 -22.87 -16.64
C GLU A 298 -2.47 -22.83 -15.65
N LYS A 299 -2.75 -22.89 -14.34
CA LYS A 299 -1.78 -22.76 -13.25
C LYS A 299 -1.03 -21.42 -13.28
N GLN A 300 -1.63 -20.37 -13.84
CA GLN A 300 -1.12 -19.03 -13.73
C GLN A 300 -1.56 -18.41 -12.40
N PRO A 301 -0.63 -17.84 -11.64
CA PRO A 301 -0.93 -17.21 -10.37
C PRO A 301 -1.68 -15.89 -10.53
N LYS A 302 -2.76 -15.73 -9.79
CA LYS A 302 -3.60 -14.54 -9.72
C LYS A 302 -3.54 -13.93 -8.33
N ILE A 303 -3.17 -12.65 -8.27
CA ILE A 303 -3.13 -11.90 -7.00
C ILE A 303 -4.56 -11.71 -6.53
N SER A 304 -4.82 -12.08 -5.27
CA SER A 304 -6.16 -12.00 -4.69
C SER A 304 -6.12 -11.43 -3.28
N PHE A 305 -7.08 -10.57 -2.96
CA PHE A 305 -7.26 -9.96 -1.64
C PHE A 305 -8.26 -10.75 -0.81
N LEU A 306 -7.96 -11.00 0.47
CA LEU A 306 -8.95 -11.54 1.40
C LEU A 306 -10.05 -10.49 1.61
N LYS A 307 -11.23 -10.76 1.09
CA LYS A 307 -12.40 -9.91 1.30
C LYS A 307 -13.00 -10.18 2.67
N LYS A 308 -13.36 -11.43 2.95
CA LYS A 308 -13.92 -11.84 4.25
C LYS A 308 -13.87 -13.34 4.48
N GLN A 309 -14.07 -13.74 5.73
CA GLN A 309 -14.56 -15.06 6.07
C GLN A 309 -16.02 -15.21 5.61
N ASP A 310 -16.32 -16.34 4.98
CA ASP A 310 -17.65 -16.62 4.46
C ASP A 310 -18.64 -16.67 5.65
N PRO A 311 -19.71 -15.85 5.61
CA PRO A 311 -20.67 -15.78 6.71
C PRO A 311 -21.50 -17.07 6.85
N ASP A 312 -21.68 -17.82 5.77
CA ASP A 312 -22.49 -19.02 5.67
C ASP A 312 -21.67 -20.29 5.94
N ASP A 313 -20.35 -20.25 5.67
CA ASP A 313 -19.40 -21.34 5.93
C ASP A 313 -18.11 -20.82 6.55
N LEU A 314 -17.99 -20.86 7.88
CA LEU A 314 -16.82 -20.36 8.60
C LEU A 314 -15.50 -21.08 8.24
N ASN A 315 -15.58 -22.24 7.57
CA ASN A 315 -14.42 -22.96 7.06
C ASN A 315 -13.94 -22.44 5.70
N LYS A 316 -14.56 -21.36 5.18
CA LYS A 316 -14.17 -20.76 3.91
C LYS A 316 -13.90 -19.28 4.03
N PHE A 317 -12.97 -18.83 3.20
CA PHE A 317 -12.64 -17.43 2.97
C PHE A 317 -13.00 -17.05 1.54
N ILE A 318 -13.53 -15.84 1.38
CA ILE A 318 -13.85 -15.24 0.09
C ILE A 318 -12.70 -14.30 -0.27
N PHE A 319 -12.08 -14.57 -1.40
CA PHE A 319 -11.01 -13.79 -1.99
C PHE A 319 -11.50 -13.05 -3.23
N GLU A 320 -11.10 -11.79 -3.37
CA GLU A 320 -11.33 -11.00 -4.58
C GLU A 320 -10.09 -11.03 -5.49
N GLN A 321 -10.23 -11.54 -6.71
CA GLN A 321 -9.15 -11.59 -7.70
C GLN A 321 -8.94 -10.22 -8.37
N VAL A 322 -7.69 -9.84 -8.57
CA VAL A 322 -7.36 -8.67 -9.41
C VAL A 322 -7.62 -9.05 -10.87
N ARG A 323 -8.39 -8.23 -11.59
CA ARG A 323 -8.73 -8.34 -13.03
C ARG A 323 -9.73 -9.46 -13.44
N ASP A 324 -9.73 -10.62 -12.79
CA ASP A 324 -10.39 -11.80 -13.35
C ASP A 324 -11.85 -12.04 -12.92
N SER A 325 -12.55 -12.87 -13.72
CA SER A 325 -13.88 -13.40 -13.43
C SER A 325 -13.81 -14.93 -13.27
N PRO A 326 -14.45 -15.53 -12.25
CA PRO A 326 -15.27 -14.88 -11.23
C PRO A 326 -14.41 -14.01 -10.31
N ARG A 327 -14.90 -12.80 -10.06
CA ARG A 327 -14.21 -11.80 -9.23
C ARG A 327 -14.01 -12.28 -7.80
N GLU A 328 -14.86 -13.19 -7.33
CA GLU A 328 -14.78 -13.78 -5.99
C GLU A 328 -14.59 -15.29 -6.05
N VAL A 329 -13.61 -15.79 -5.29
CA VAL A 329 -13.30 -17.22 -5.17
C VAL A 329 -13.35 -17.63 -3.70
N ARG A 330 -13.95 -18.79 -3.43
CA ARG A 330 -13.99 -19.39 -2.10
C ARG A 330 -12.80 -20.34 -1.92
N ILE A 331 -12.10 -20.21 -0.80
CA ILE A 331 -10.96 -21.06 -0.44
C ILE A 331 -11.16 -21.60 0.97
N GLU A 332 -10.82 -22.86 1.18
CA GLU A 332 -10.82 -23.50 2.52
C GLU A 332 -9.89 -22.75 3.48
N SER A 333 -10.37 -22.47 4.70
CA SER A 333 -9.66 -21.68 5.70
C SER A 333 -8.47 -22.44 6.32
N ASN A 334 -8.51 -23.78 6.30
CA ASN A 334 -7.48 -24.65 6.88
C ASN A 334 -6.09 -24.44 6.27
N ILE A 335 -6.01 -23.98 5.01
CA ILE A 335 -4.72 -23.67 4.38
C ILE A 335 -4.01 -22.49 5.05
N PHE A 336 -4.75 -21.68 5.81
CA PHE A 336 -4.30 -20.49 6.51
C PHE A 336 -4.22 -20.66 8.03
N ASP A 337 -4.54 -21.83 8.58
CA ASP A 337 -4.63 -22.06 10.03
C ASP A 337 -3.41 -21.56 10.80
N LYS A 338 -2.22 -21.76 10.24
CA LYS A 338 -0.96 -21.33 10.84
C LYS A 338 -0.78 -19.81 10.84
N SER A 339 -1.06 -19.14 9.71
CA SER A 339 -1.01 -17.69 9.64
C SER A 339 -2.04 -17.05 10.57
N ILE A 340 -3.25 -17.62 10.62
CA ILE A 340 -4.31 -17.19 11.53
C ILE A 340 -3.93 -17.44 12.99
N HIS A 341 -3.29 -18.57 13.32
CA HIS A 341 -2.82 -18.88 14.66
C HIS A 341 -1.73 -17.91 15.13
N LYS A 342 -0.73 -17.63 14.27
CA LYS A 342 0.30 -16.62 14.55
C LYS A 342 -0.32 -15.25 14.86
N LEU A 343 -1.32 -14.84 14.07
CA LEU A 343 -2.02 -13.57 14.28
C LEU A 343 -2.84 -13.57 15.58
N ARG A 344 -3.55 -14.66 15.88
CA ARG A 344 -4.33 -14.80 17.13
C ARG A 344 -3.47 -14.77 18.38
N ALA A 345 -2.22 -15.22 18.31
CA ALA A 345 -1.29 -15.19 19.45
C ALA A 345 -0.84 -13.76 19.83
N LEU A 346 -1.06 -12.77 18.95
CA LEU A 346 -0.67 -11.37 19.15
C LEU A 346 -1.86 -10.48 19.57
N LEU A 347 -3.07 -11.02 19.57
CA LEU A 347 -4.34 -10.40 20.02
C LEU A 347 -4.71 -10.87 21.42
#